data_AF-A0A955U773-F1
#
_entry.id   AF-A0A955U773-F1
#
_cell.length_a   1.000
_cell.length_b   1.000
_cell.length_c   1.000
_cell.angle_alpha   90.00
_cell.angle_beta   90.00
_cell.angle_gamma   90.00
#
_symmetry.space_group_name_H-M   'P 1'
#
loop_
_entity.id
_entity.type
_entity.pdbx_description
1 polymer ?
#
loop_
_entity_poly.entity_id
_entity_poly.type
_entity_poly.pdbx_seq_one_letter_code
_entity_poly.pdbx_strand_id
1 'polypeptide(L)'
;MLTLLLATHAASAQSAWEREGWGWGGLPAVNYNSDEGFGFGVVGSVYRYDGKLNPYKTAFNLVLFATTKAVQTHSLEVDALELGHKPIRLTIKGEFAATKTSNYCGTGPAVTCSAFFAEQDANVRGLTGEERDEYLRLYYRTQFLNPNAQVNLRWSIDPMPYRVDLLFSYRASAMIPGDLKTAEPYQGSLYAQAFPGGEKGLVGSLQVGIMLDNR
;
A
#
# COMPACT_ATOMS: atom_id res chain seq x y z
N MET A 1 16.50 -18.45 -12.08
CA MET A 1 17.35 -18.35 -10.87
C MET A 1 16.68 -19.19 -9.79
N LEU A 2 17.35 -20.26 -9.35
CA LEU A 2 16.79 -21.33 -8.51
C LEU A 2 16.86 -20.92 -7.03
N THR A 3 15.72 -20.84 -6.36
CA THR A 3 15.63 -20.54 -4.92
C THR A 3 15.43 -21.85 -4.15
N LEU A 4 16.37 -22.23 -3.30
CA LEU A 4 16.20 -23.33 -2.34
C LEU A 4 16.53 -22.82 -0.94
N LEU A 5 15.55 -22.81 -0.05
CA LEU A 5 15.76 -22.77 1.39
C LEU A 5 14.59 -23.46 2.10
N LEU A 6 14.91 -24.62 2.71
CA LEU A 6 14.02 -25.34 3.61
C LEU A 6 13.97 -24.62 4.95
N ALA A 7 12.76 -24.32 5.43
CA ALA A 7 12.51 -24.10 6.85
C ALA A 7 11.52 -25.17 7.33
N THR A 8 12.03 -26.21 7.98
CA THR A 8 11.21 -27.23 8.66
C THR A 8 10.84 -26.73 10.05
N HIS A 9 9.59 -26.27 10.22
CA HIS A 9 8.97 -26.22 11.53
C HIS A 9 8.21 -27.53 11.78
N ALA A 10 8.49 -28.18 12.90
CA ALA A 10 7.70 -29.32 13.37
C ALA A 10 6.31 -28.80 13.78
N ALA A 11 5.35 -28.87 12.85
CA ALA A 11 3.95 -28.62 13.14
C ALA A 11 3.39 -29.86 13.86
N SER A 12 3.02 -29.71 15.13
CA SER A 12 2.18 -30.71 15.81
C SER A 12 0.89 -30.89 15.01
N ALA A 13 0.52 -32.14 14.72
CA ALA A 13 -0.68 -32.52 13.97
C ALA A 13 -1.96 -32.35 14.79
N GLN A 14 -2.13 -31.17 15.39
CA GLN A 14 -3.43 -30.73 15.86
C GLN A 14 -4.26 -30.41 14.63
N SER A 15 -5.49 -30.90 14.64
CA SER A 15 -6.41 -30.63 13.57
C SER A 15 -6.57 -29.11 13.41
N ALA A 16 -6.66 -28.62 12.18
CA ALA A 16 -6.76 -27.18 11.93
C ALA A 16 -7.97 -26.53 12.64
N TRP A 17 -8.95 -27.35 13.05
CA TRP A 17 -10.23 -26.96 13.64
C TRP A 17 -10.21 -26.84 15.18
N GLU A 18 -9.18 -27.32 15.88
CA GLU A 18 -9.08 -27.26 17.36
C GLU A 18 -8.00 -26.30 17.86
N ARG A 19 -7.38 -25.52 16.98
CA ARG A 19 -6.26 -24.66 17.38
C ARG A 19 -6.78 -23.56 18.31
N GLU A 20 -6.13 -23.39 19.45
CA GLU A 20 -6.37 -22.30 20.40
C GLU A 20 -5.07 -21.51 20.61
N GLY A 21 -5.22 -20.26 21.06
CA GLY A 21 -4.08 -19.42 21.42
C GLY A 21 -3.57 -18.57 20.26
N TRP A 22 -2.25 -18.45 20.15
CA TRP A 22 -1.60 -17.56 19.18
C TRP A 22 -0.67 -18.33 18.25
N GLY A 23 -0.73 -18.00 16.96
CA GLY A 23 0.25 -18.43 15.96
C GLY A 23 0.84 -17.22 15.27
N TRP A 24 2.03 -17.38 14.69
CA TRP A 24 2.67 -16.33 13.92
C TRP A 24 3.55 -16.90 12.83
N GLY A 25 3.85 -16.09 11.84
CA GLY A 25 4.81 -16.39 10.78
C GLY A 25 5.37 -15.09 10.22
N GLY A 26 6.61 -15.13 9.73
CA GLY A 26 7.26 -13.95 9.18
C GLY A 26 8.41 -14.33 8.27
N LEU A 27 8.64 -13.50 7.27
CA LEU A 27 9.70 -13.66 6.29
C LEU A 27 10.39 -12.32 6.06
N PRO A 28 11.73 -12.30 5.97
CA PRO A 28 12.43 -11.13 5.46
C PRO A 28 12.05 -10.91 4.00
N ALA A 29 11.86 -9.65 3.62
CA ALA A 29 11.67 -9.24 2.23
C ALA A 29 12.95 -8.54 1.78
N VAL A 30 13.60 -9.07 0.75
CA VAL A 30 14.78 -8.45 0.12
C VAL A 30 14.63 -8.47 -1.39
N ASN A 31 14.98 -7.38 -2.06
CA ASN A 31 14.98 -7.33 -3.52
C ASN A 31 16.00 -6.30 -4.04
N TYR A 32 16.16 -6.24 -5.36
CA TYR A 32 16.92 -5.20 -6.03
C TYR A 32 16.22 -4.79 -7.32
N ASN A 33 16.15 -3.47 -7.55
CA ASN A 33 15.65 -2.85 -8.77
C ASN A 33 16.62 -1.73 -9.15
N SER A 34 16.97 -1.59 -10.44
CA SER A 34 17.83 -0.48 -10.90
C SER A 34 17.23 0.90 -10.59
N ASP A 35 15.90 1.02 -10.63
CA ASP A 35 15.20 2.30 -10.49
C ASP A 35 15.03 2.70 -9.03
N GLU A 36 14.83 1.72 -8.14
CA GLU A 36 14.50 1.92 -6.71
C GLU A 36 15.66 1.52 -5.77
N GLY A 37 16.68 0.86 -6.29
CA GLY A 37 17.86 0.39 -5.55
C GLY A 37 17.62 -0.94 -4.82
N PHE A 38 18.37 -1.15 -3.73
CA PHE A 38 18.22 -2.34 -2.89
C PHE A 38 17.04 -2.16 -1.95
N GLY A 39 16.14 -3.13 -1.90
CA GLY A 39 14.98 -3.14 -1.01
C GLY A 39 15.13 -4.15 0.12
N PHE A 40 14.64 -3.77 1.28
CA PHE A 40 14.67 -4.57 2.50
C PHE A 40 13.42 -4.33 3.33
N GLY A 41 12.99 -5.35 4.06
CA GLY A 41 11.76 -5.30 4.83
C GLY A 41 11.41 -6.61 5.50
N VAL A 42 10.20 -6.66 6.03
CA VAL A 42 9.60 -7.84 6.65
C VAL A 42 8.13 -7.92 6.29
N VAL A 43 7.67 -9.15 6.04
CA VAL A 43 6.26 -9.48 5.92
C VAL A 43 5.96 -10.51 6.99
N GLY A 44 4.89 -10.31 7.75
CA GLY A 44 4.52 -11.25 8.79
C GLY A 44 3.06 -11.19 9.17
N SER A 45 2.62 -12.23 9.85
CA SER A 45 1.26 -12.39 10.31
C SER A 45 1.24 -12.96 11.72
N VAL A 46 0.29 -12.48 12.52
CA VAL A 46 -0.03 -13.01 13.84
C VAL A 46 -1.51 -13.39 13.84
N TYR A 47 -1.82 -14.57 14.32
CA TYR A 47 -3.16 -15.14 14.36
C TYR A 47 -3.56 -15.44 15.79
N ARG A 48 -4.80 -15.15 16.13
CA ARG A 48 -5.48 -15.62 17.32
C ARG A 48 -6.48 -16.70 16.93
N TYR A 49 -6.41 -17.84 17.60
CA TYR A 49 -7.34 -18.96 17.42
C TYR A 49 -8.18 -19.18 18.69
N ASP A 50 -9.41 -19.64 18.52
CA ASP A 50 -10.39 -19.86 19.59
C ASP A 50 -10.97 -21.28 19.61
N GLY A 51 -10.39 -22.21 18.85
CA GLY A 51 -10.84 -23.60 18.75
C GLY A 51 -12.20 -23.79 18.06
N LYS A 52 -12.81 -22.71 17.53
CA LYS A 52 -14.16 -22.75 16.95
C LYS A 52 -14.19 -22.23 15.52
N LEU A 53 -13.48 -21.13 15.26
CA LEU A 53 -13.47 -20.46 13.97
C LEU A 53 -12.23 -20.83 13.14
N ASN A 54 -12.47 -21.09 11.85
CA ASN A 54 -11.44 -21.41 10.86
C ASN A 54 -11.40 -20.30 9.80
N PRO A 55 -10.23 -19.81 9.36
CA PRO A 55 -8.87 -20.21 9.79
C PRO A 55 -8.35 -19.55 11.06
N TYR A 56 -9.00 -18.52 11.58
CA TYR A 56 -8.62 -17.82 12.81
C TYR A 56 -9.79 -17.04 13.37
N LYS A 57 -9.71 -16.65 14.66
CA LYS A 57 -10.61 -15.64 15.24
C LYS A 57 -10.21 -14.23 14.81
N THR A 58 -8.91 -13.95 14.81
CA THR A 58 -8.36 -12.65 14.43
C THR A 58 -7.00 -12.81 13.78
N ALA A 59 -6.73 -12.09 12.71
CA ALA A 59 -5.43 -12.00 12.07
C ALA A 59 -4.92 -10.56 12.08
N PHE A 60 -3.62 -10.41 12.28
CA PHE A 60 -2.86 -9.17 12.11
C PHE A 60 -1.80 -9.44 11.05
N ASN A 61 -1.87 -8.76 9.91
CA ASN A 61 -0.89 -8.88 8.83
C ASN A 61 -0.09 -7.58 8.74
N LEU A 62 1.23 -7.67 8.72
CA LEU A 62 2.15 -6.55 8.70
C LEU A 62 3.09 -6.67 7.50
N VAL A 63 3.23 -5.58 6.76
CA VAL A 63 4.28 -5.39 5.76
C VAL A 63 5.04 -4.12 6.13
N LEU A 64 6.35 -4.21 6.26
CA LEU A 64 7.24 -3.06 6.37
C LEU A 64 8.30 -3.20 5.29
N PHE A 65 8.39 -2.24 4.37
CA PHE A 65 9.32 -2.32 3.26
C PHE A 65 9.87 -0.95 2.89
N ALA A 66 11.18 -0.88 2.63
CA ALA A 66 11.86 0.32 2.21
C ALA A 66 12.99 -0.01 1.23
N THR A 67 13.34 0.96 0.38
CA THR A 67 14.46 0.85 -0.55
C THR A 67 15.53 1.91 -0.30
N THR A 68 16.74 1.69 -0.82
CA THR A 68 17.84 2.64 -0.73
C THR A 68 17.57 3.95 -1.47
N LYS A 69 16.62 3.99 -2.43
CA LYS A 69 16.17 5.23 -3.09
C LYS A 69 14.88 5.79 -2.49
N ALA A 70 14.59 5.45 -1.24
CA ALA A 70 13.50 6.00 -0.44
C ALA A 70 12.08 5.76 -0.98
N VAL A 71 11.89 4.67 -1.72
CA VAL A 71 10.54 4.11 -1.95
C VAL A 71 10.18 3.29 -0.72
N GLN A 72 8.97 3.49 -0.19
CA GLN A 72 8.53 2.80 1.03
C GLN A 72 7.08 2.33 0.89
N THR A 73 6.79 1.16 1.44
CA THR A 73 5.44 0.63 1.56
C THR A 73 5.30 -0.06 2.91
N HIS A 74 4.42 0.48 3.75
CA HIS A 74 4.09 -0.08 5.06
C HIS A 74 2.59 -0.35 5.12
N SER A 75 2.17 -1.52 5.57
CA SER A 75 0.75 -1.80 5.77
C SER A 75 0.50 -2.66 7.00
N LEU A 76 -0.63 -2.40 7.64
CA LEU A 76 -1.17 -3.19 8.73
C LEU A 76 -2.61 -3.53 8.38
N GLU A 77 -2.94 -4.81 8.40
CA GLU A 77 -4.30 -5.30 8.24
C GLU A 77 -4.71 -6.08 9.49
N VAL A 78 -5.92 -5.82 9.97
CA VAL A 78 -6.57 -6.56 11.04
C VAL A 78 -7.85 -7.15 10.48
N ASP A 79 -7.99 -8.47 10.52
CA ASP A 79 -9.19 -9.17 10.11
C ASP A 79 -9.76 -9.97 11.28
N ALA A 80 -10.99 -9.69 11.67
CA ALA A 80 -11.66 -10.32 12.80
C ALA A 80 -12.94 -11.02 12.35
N LEU A 81 -13.04 -12.31 12.66
CA LEU A 81 -14.24 -13.12 12.44
C LEU A 81 -15.13 -13.09 13.69
N GLU A 82 -16.44 -13.00 13.46
CA GLU A 82 -17.46 -12.90 14.50
C GLU A 82 -17.14 -11.87 15.60
N LEU A 83 -17.01 -10.61 15.20
CA LEU A 83 -16.67 -9.50 16.09
C LEU A 83 -17.67 -9.41 17.25
N GLY A 84 -17.17 -9.55 18.49
CA GLY A 84 -18.00 -9.49 19.70
C GLY A 84 -19.08 -10.58 19.79
N HIS A 85 -18.80 -11.79 19.29
CA HIS A 85 -19.74 -12.93 19.22
C HIS A 85 -20.98 -12.69 18.34
N LYS A 86 -20.94 -11.66 17.49
CA LYS A 86 -21.96 -11.41 16.48
C LYS A 86 -21.48 -11.96 15.14
N PRO A 87 -22.36 -12.31 14.20
CA PRO A 87 -21.99 -12.80 12.86
C PRO A 87 -21.47 -11.68 11.95
N ILE A 88 -20.48 -10.92 12.43
CA ILE A 88 -19.87 -9.77 11.77
C ILE A 88 -18.41 -10.10 11.52
N ARG A 89 -17.96 -9.98 10.27
CA ARG A 89 -16.54 -9.94 9.91
C ARG A 89 -16.13 -8.50 9.67
N LEU A 90 -15.04 -8.09 10.31
CA LEU A 90 -14.47 -6.76 10.18
C LEU A 90 -13.03 -6.86 9.71
N THR A 91 -12.71 -6.23 8.58
CA THR A 91 -11.35 -6.10 8.07
C THR A 91 -10.99 -4.61 8.03
N ILE A 92 -9.94 -4.22 8.73
CA ILE A 92 -9.37 -2.86 8.69
C ILE A 92 -7.97 -2.96 8.12
N LYS A 93 -7.66 -2.18 7.10
CA LYS A 93 -6.32 -2.07 6.52
C LYS A 93 -5.88 -0.61 6.53
N GLY A 94 -4.70 -0.35 7.09
CA GLY A 94 -3.97 0.89 6.91
C GLY A 94 -2.75 0.63 6.03
N GLU A 95 -2.48 1.54 5.11
CA GLU A 95 -1.30 1.49 4.24
C GLU A 95 -0.68 2.88 4.14
N PHE A 96 0.63 2.92 4.05
CA PHE A 96 1.41 4.12 3.79
C PHE A 96 2.40 3.80 2.69
N ALA A 97 2.29 4.49 1.57
CA ALA A 97 3.26 4.42 0.50
C ALA A 97 3.98 5.76 0.34
N ALA A 98 5.29 5.73 0.06
CA ALA A 98 6.08 6.88 -0.33
C ALA A 98 6.81 6.56 -1.63
N THR A 99 6.67 7.40 -2.64
CA THR A 99 7.35 7.21 -3.92
C THR A 99 8.01 8.50 -4.42
N LYS A 100 9.08 8.31 -5.20
CA LYS A 100 9.91 9.36 -5.81
C LYS A 100 10.10 9.14 -7.32
N THR A 101 9.39 8.17 -7.88
CA THR A 101 9.63 7.63 -9.23
C THR A 101 8.46 7.81 -10.18
N SER A 102 7.36 8.44 -9.74
CA SER A 102 6.25 8.75 -10.62
C SER A 102 6.60 9.91 -11.55
N ASN A 103 6.09 9.87 -12.78
CA ASN A 103 6.35 10.91 -13.78
C ASN A 103 5.11 11.79 -13.99
N TYR A 104 5.32 13.08 -14.20
CA TYR A 104 4.32 14.05 -14.63
C TYR A 104 4.83 14.79 -15.86
N CYS A 105 4.30 14.46 -17.03
CA CYS A 105 4.69 15.09 -18.30
C CYS A 105 3.79 16.29 -18.68
N GLY A 106 2.83 16.67 -17.85
CA GLY A 106 1.78 17.66 -18.15
C GLY A 106 0.38 17.03 -18.29
N THR A 107 -0.61 17.84 -18.64
CA THR A 107 -2.01 17.42 -18.84
C THR A 107 -2.39 17.44 -20.32
N GLY A 108 -3.01 16.37 -20.81
CA GLY A 108 -3.56 16.30 -22.16
C GLY A 108 -3.03 15.11 -22.96
N PRO A 109 -3.66 14.77 -24.10
CA PRO A 109 -3.35 13.54 -24.84
C PRO A 109 -2.03 13.58 -25.64
N ALA A 110 -1.48 14.78 -25.88
CA ALA A 110 -0.26 14.97 -26.69
C ALA A 110 1.00 15.27 -25.84
N VAL A 111 0.90 15.24 -24.51
CA VAL A 111 2.03 15.56 -23.64
C VAL A 111 3.02 14.40 -23.57
N THR A 112 4.31 14.72 -23.62
CA THR A 112 5.39 13.73 -23.56
C THR A 112 6.48 14.20 -22.61
N CYS A 113 7.15 13.25 -21.95
CA CYS A 113 8.31 13.54 -21.11
C CYS A 113 9.57 13.68 -21.99
N SER A 114 9.60 14.73 -22.81
CA SER A 114 10.69 14.98 -23.78
C SER A 114 11.87 15.68 -23.12
N ALA A 115 13.08 15.12 -23.30
CA ALA A 115 14.32 15.73 -22.82
C ALA A 115 14.52 17.17 -23.34
N PHE A 116 14.03 17.46 -24.55
CA PHE A 116 14.17 18.79 -25.17
C PHE A 116 13.60 19.92 -24.29
N PHE A 117 12.41 19.74 -23.71
CA PHE A 117 11.80 20.78 -22.88
C PHE A 117 12.52 20.95 -21.54
N ALA A 118 12.97 19.84 -20.93
CA ALA A 118 13.76 19.89 -19.71
C ALA A 118 15.10 20.63 -19.94
N GLU A 119 15.77 20.34 -21.07
CA GLU A 119 17.03 21.00 -21.45
C GLU A 119 16.85 22.48 -21.76
N GLN A 120 15.80 22.85 -22.48
CA GLN A 120 15.48 24.25 -22.79
C GLN A 120 15.27 25.05 -21.50
N ASP A 121 14.47 24.51 -20.57
CA ASP A 121 14.19 25.19 -19.31
C ASP A 121 15.44 25.28 -18.41
N ALA A 122 16.28 24.24 -18.39
CA ALA A 122 17.58 24.27 -17.71
C ALA A 122 18.50 25.36 -18.27
N ASN A 123 18.54 25.51 -19.60
CA ASN A 123 19.35 26.52 -20.27
C ASN A 123 18.86 27.95 -19.97
N VAL A 124 17.54 28.17 -19.96
CA VAL A 124 16.93 29.48 -19.58
C VAL A 124 17.31 29.86 -18.15
N ARG A 125 17.39 28.87 -17.25
CA ARG A 125 17.82 29.05 -15.85
C ARG A 125 19.32 29.21 -15.69
N GLY A 126 20.11 29.00 -16.75
CA GLY A 126 21.57 29.06 -16.69
C GLY A 126 22.21 27.95 -15.83
N LEU A 127 21.52 26.81 -15.64
CA LEU A 127 22.05 25.70 -14.85
C LEU A 127 23.21 25.03 -15.58
N THR A 128 24.27 24.67 -14.86
CA THR A 128 25.46 24.00 -15.42
C THR A 128 25.96 22.88 -14.50
N GLY A 129 26.78 21.98 -15.04
CA GLY A 129 27.41 20.90 -14.26
C GLY A 129 26.40 19.99 -13.55
N GLU A 130 26.71 19.63 -12.30
CA GLU A 130 25.91 18.70 -11.49
C GLU A 130 24.48 19.22 -11.22
N GLU A 131 24.32 20.53 -11.02
CA GLU A 131 22.99 21.15 -10.80
C GLU A 131 22.09 20.96 -12.01
N ARG A 132 22.65 21.07 -13.22
CA ARG A 132 21.92 20.80 -14.47
C ARG A 132 21.52 19.33 -14.56
N ASP A 133 22.44 18.42 -14.28
CA ASP A 133 22.18 16.97 -14.39
C ASP A 133 21.11 16.52 -13.39
N GLU A 134 21.16 17.03 -12.16
CA GLU A 134 20.11 16.78 -11.17
C GLU A 134 18.77 17.37 -11.59
N TYR A 135 18.76 18.61 -12.08
CA TYR A 135 17.54 19.26 -12.58
C TYR A 135 16.87 18.44 -13.68
N LEU A 136 17.62 18.02 -14.70
CA LEU A 136 17.10 17.21 -15.80
C LEU A 136 16.56 15.87 -15.31
N ARG A 137 17.23 15.23 -14.35
CA ARG A 137 16.79 13.97 -13.74
C ARG A 137 15.46 14.12 -12.99
N LEU A 138 15.23 15.26 -12.35
CA LEU A 138 14.06 15.52 -11.51
C LEU A 138 12.93 16.24 -12.24
N TYR A 139 13.19 16.82 -13.41
CA TYR A 139 12.26 17.71 -14.12
C TYR A 139 10.86 17.13 -14.29
N TYR A 140 10.77 15.86 -14.70
CA TYR A 140 9.51 15.15 -14.89
C TYR A 140 9.08 14.29 -13.70
N ARG A 141 9.91 14.18 -12.65
CA ARG A 141 9.61 13.31 -11.52
C ARG A 141 8.71 14.02 -10.53
N THR A 142 7.85 13.25 -9.89
CA THR A 142 7.06 13.67 -8.75
C THR A 142 7.40 12.81 -7.55
N GLN A 143 7.21 13.41 -6.38
CA GLN A 143 7.30 12.73 -5.11
C GLN A 143 6.02 12.96 -4.33
N PHE A 144 5.50 11.90 -3.74
CA PHE A 144 4.31 11.96 -2.92
C PHE A 144 4.29 10.87 -1.86
N LEU A 145 3.59 11.17 -0.78
CA LEU A 145 3.14 10.24 0.23
C LEU A 145 1.67 9.90 -0.03
N ASN A 146 1.32 8.64 0.15
CA ASN A 146 -0.03 8.13 -0.02
C ASN A 146 -0.46 7.27 1.18
N PRO A 147 -0.86 7.89 2.30
CA PRO A 147 -1.58 7.18 3.34
C PRO A 147 -2.98 6.76 2.83
N ASN A 148 -3.31 5.50 3.04
CA ASN A 148 -4.55 4.87 2.64
C ASN A 148 -5.14 4.09 3.82
N ALA A 149 -6.46 4.10 3.93
CA ALA A 149 -7.19 3.27 4.87
C ALA A 149 -8.38 2.60 4.18
N GLN A 150 -8.66 1.36 4.56
CA GLN A 150 -9.82 0.62 4.13
C GLN A 150 -10.48 -0.06 5.33
N VAL A 151 -11.81 0.00 5.38
CA VAL A 151 -12.63 -0.72 6.36
C VAL A 151 -13.67 -1.52 5.58
N ASN A 152 -13.72 -2.82 5.78
CA ASN A 152 -14.74 -3.71 5.25
C ASN A 152 -15.49 -4.35 6.41
N LEU A 153 -16.80 -4.21 6.43
CA LEU A 153 -17.70 -4.87 7.35
C LEU A 153 -18.62 -5.80 6.55
N ARG A 154 -18.72 -7.04 6.99
CA ARG A 154 -19.68 -8.02 6.48
C ARG A 154 -20.52 -8.50 7.64
N TRP A 155 -21.84 -8.38 7.53
CA TRP A 155 -22.78 -8.86 8.52
C TRP A 155 -23.63 -9.95 7.91
N SER A 156 -23.48 -11.18 8.40
CA SER A 156 -24.36 -12.30 8.05
C SER A 156 -25.65 -12.23 8.85
N ILE A 157 -26.77 -12.23 8.14
CA ILE A 157 -28.12 -12.31 8.73
C ILE A 157 -28.50 -13.79 8.79
N ASP A 158 -29.07 -14.18 9.94
CA ASP A 158 -29.45 -15.55 10.32
C ASP A 158 -30.25 -16.29 9.23
N PRO A 159 -30.14 -17.63 9.13
CA PRO A 159 -30.45 -18.37 7.91
C PRO A 159 -31.96 -18.54 7.74
N MET A 160 -32.55 -17.79 6.81
CA MET A 160 -33.84 -18.11 6.19
C MET A 160 -33.60 -18.38 4.72
N PRO A 161 -34.16 -19.46 4.17
CA PRO A 161 -33.51 -20.59 3.45
C PRO A 161 -32.16 -20.37 2.72
N TYR A 162 -31.69 -19.15 2.55
CA TYR A 162 -30.44 -18.73 1.95
C TYR A 162 -29.65 -17.87 2.94
N ARG A 163 -28.32 -17.91 2.85
CA ARG A 163 -27.48 -17.00 3.62
C ARG A 163 -27.50 -15.63 2.96
N VAL A 164 -27.82 -14.60 3.74
CA VAL A 164 -27.80 -13.20 3.29
C VAL A 164 -26.70 -12.45 4.05
N ASP A 165 -25.74 -11.90 3.32
CA ASP A 165 -24.68 -11.06 3.88
C ASP A 165 -24.85 -9.61 3.43
N LEU A 166 -24.88 -8.67 4.38
CA LEU A 166 -24.75 -7.25 4.09
C LEU A 166 -23.26 -6.86 4.10
N LEU A 167 -22.83 -6.13 3.08
CA LEU A 167 -21.46 -5.70 2.87
C LEU A 167 -21.40 -4.17 2.91
N PHE A 168 -20.48 -3.65 3.71
CA PHE A 168 -20.16 -2.23 3.78
C PHE A 168 -18.65 -2.08 3.65
N SER A 169 -18.20 -1.26 2.72
CA SER A 169 -16.78 -1.00 2.50
C SER A 169 -16.55 0.48 2.34
N TYR A 170 -15.58 1.01 3.05
CA TYR A 170 -15.09 2.37 2.87
C TYR A 170 -13.59 2.33 2.63
N ARG A 171 -13.13 3.02 1.60
CA ARG A 171 -11.71 3.22 1.31
C ARG A 171 -11.45 4.71 1.19
N ALA A 172 -10.36 5.18 1.79
CA ALA A 172 -9.85 6.54 1.68
C ALA A 172 -8.35 6.52 1.36
N SER A 173 -7.91 7.43 0.50
CA SER A 173 -6.50 7.63 0.14
C SER A 173 -6.23 9.13 0.12
N ALA A 174 -5.21 9.58 0.84
CA ALA A 174 -4.77 10.96 0.75
C ALA A 174 -3.47 11.02 -0.06
N MET A 175 -3.41 11.93 -1.02
CA MET A 175 -2.19 12.23 -1.77
C MET A 175 -1.58 13.49 -1.19
N ILE A 176 -0.34 13.39 -0.71
CA ILE A 176 0.40 14.48 -0.09
C ILE A 176 1.69 14.67 -0.90
N PRO A 177 1.95 15.85 -1.49
CA PRO A 177 3.17 16.09 -2.25
C PRO A 177 4.37 16.08 -1.31
N GLY A 178 5.50 15.60 -1.82
CA GLY A 178 6.76 15.59 -1.09
C GLY A 178 7.21 14.22 -0.61
N ASP A 179 8.07 14.25 0.42
CA ASP A 179 8.59 13.07 1.10
C ASP A 179 8.41 13.20 2.64
N LEU A 180 9.03 12.30 3.41
CA LEU A 180 8.93 12.31 4.87
C LEU A 180 9.59 13.53 5.54
N LYS A 181 10.41 14.30 4.82
CA LYS A 181 11.13 15.47 5.33
C LYS A 181 10.53 16.78 4.81
N THR A 182 10.04 16.81 3.57
CA THR A 182 9.48 18.01 2.95
C THR A 182 8.08 17.73 2.39
N ALA A 183 7.15 18.67 2.59
CA ALA A 183 5.78 18.54 2.08
C ALA A 183 5.60 19.24 0.71
N GLU A 184 6.65 19.23 -0.11
CA GLU A 184 6.71 19.98 -1.37
C GLU A 184 7.22 19.10 -2.52
N PRO A 185 6.78 19.34 -3.77
CA PRO A 185 7.37 18.74 -4.96
C PRO A 185 8.88 19.00 -5.11
N TYR A 186 9.54 18.31 -6.04
CA TYR A 186 10.91 18.68 -6.42
C TYR A 186 10.93 20.12 -6.94
N GLN A 187 11.77 20.96 -6.34
CA GLN A 187 11.88 22.37 -6.70
C GLN A 187 12.21 22.52 -8.18
N GLY A 188 11.44 23.36 -8.88
CA GLY A 188 11.63 23.63 -10.30
C GLY A 188 11.13 22.53 -11.26
N SER A 189 10.74 21.34 -10.78
CA SER A 189 10.13 20.31 -11.63
C SER A 189 8.90 20.83 -12.37
N LEU A 190 8.57 20.23 -13.52
CA LEU A 190 7.38 20.56 -14.29
C LEU A 190 6.09 20.47 -13.44
N TYR A 191 6.03 19.49 -12.53
CA TYR A 191 4.92 19.37 -11.60
C TYR A 191 4.86 20.53 -10.61
N ALA A 192 6.00 20.97 -10.05
CA ALA A 192 6.05 22.14 -9.18
C ALA A 192 5.66 23.44 -9.90
N GLN A 193 5.96 23.55 -11.19
CA GLN A 193 5.58 24.69 -12.02
C GLN A 193 4.07 24.71 -12.29
N ALA A 194 3.47 23.56 -12.59
CA ALA A 194 2.03 23.43 -12.82
C ALA A 194 1.21 23.56 -11.53
N PHE A 195 1.75 23.03 -10.42
CA PHE A 195 1.11 23.01 -9.11
C PHE A 195 2.08 23.50 -8.03
N PRO A 196 2.23 24.82 -7.86
CA PRO A 196 3.08 25.39 -6.83
C PRO A 196 2.69 24.87 -5.43
N GLY A 197 3.63 24.26 -4.71
CA GLY A 197 3.38 23.61 -3.41
C GLY A 197 2.75 22.21 -3.49
N GLY A 198 2.42 21.74 -4.70
CA GLY A 198 1.83 20.44 -5.00
C GLY A 198 0.33 20.33 -4.70
N GLU A 199 -0.31 19.31 -5.27
CA GLU A 199 -1.74 19.05 -5.03
C GLU A 199 -1.91 18.11 -3.84
N LYS A 200 -2.68 18.57 -2.85
CA LYS A 200 -3.16 17.73 -1.76
C LYS A 200 -4.57 17.29 -2.08
N GLY A 201 -4.85 16.00 -1.96
CA GLY A 201 -6.17 15.46 -2.25
C GLY A 201 -6.54 14.33 -1.29
N LEU A 202 -7.81 14.24 -0.94
CA LEU A 202 -8.39 13.08 -0.29
C LEU A 202 -9.43 12.49 -1.23
N VAL A 203 -9.26 11.23 -1.61
CA VAL A 203 -10.25 10.49 -2.40
C VAL A 203 -10.82 9.40 -1.51
N GLY A 204 -12.15 9.30 -1.48
CA GLY A 204 -12.86 8.28 -0.72
C GLY A 204 -13.94 7.61 -1.56
N SER A 205 -14.17 6.33 -1.33
CA SER A 205 -15.25 5.57 -1.94
C SER A 205 -15.99 4.76 -0.88
N LEU A 206 -17.31 4.92 -0.84
CA LEU A 206 -18.22 4.08 -0.05
C LEU A 206 -18.87 3.06 -0.99
N GLN A 207 -18.88 1.80 -0.59
CA GLN A 207 -19.54 0.71 -1.28
C GLN A 207 -20.46 0.00 -0.30
N VAL A 208 -21.69 -0.27 -0.74
CA VAL A 208 -22.66 -1.12 -0.04
C VAL A 208 -23.07 -2.23 -0.98
N GLY A 209 -23.23 -3.44 -0.45
CA GLY A 209 -23.62 -4.61 -1.23
C GLY A 209 -24.44 -5.59 -0.41
N ILE A 210 -25.13 -6.47 -1.13
CA ILE A 210 -25.84 -7.62 -0.56
C ILE A 210 -25.32 -8.85 -1.31
N MET A 211 -24.96 -9.90 -0.58
CA MET A 211 -24.59 -11.19 -1.14
C MET A 211 -25.61 -12.23 -0.69
N LEU A 212 -26.18 -12.94 -1.67
CA LEU A 212 -27.02 -14.11 -1.43
C LEU A 212 -26.17 -15.34 -1.74
N ASP A 213 -26.00 -16.20 -0.75
CA ASP A 213 -25.30 -17.47 -0.90
C ASP A 213 -26.28 -18.62 -0.67
N ASN A 214 -26.41 -19.47 -1.68
CA ASN A 214 -27.31 -20.62 -1.72
C ASN A 214 -26.58 -21.97 -1.76
N ARG A 215 -25.27 -21.94 -1.52
CA ARG A 215 -24.41 -23.14 -1.51
C ARG A 215 -24.57 -23.95 -0.23
#